data_AF-A0A8J3SSD6-F1
#
_entry.id   AF-A0A8J3SSD6-F1
#
_cell.length_a   1.000
_cell.length_b   1.000
_cell.length_c   1.000
_cell.angle_alpha   90.00
_cell.angle_beta   90.00
_cell.angle_gamma   90.00
#
_symmetry.space_group_name_H-M   'P 1'
#
loop_
_entity.id
_entity.type
_entity.pdbx_description
1 polymer ?
#
loop_
_entity_poly.entity_id
_entity_poly.type
_entity_poly.pdbx_seq_one_letter_code
_entity_poly.pdbx_strand_id
1 'polypeptide(L)'
;MSAKAEQAHPEGVGDRITLLAQWAGLGHRTAHGMRAGMATAARAAGHDAVAIAAQGGWKYNSDSLGRYLRLMEGWGEDNALYNIGM
;
A
#
# COMPACT_ATOMS: atom_id res chain seq x y z
N MET A 1 -29.95 12.68 20.59
CA MET A 1 -29.87 11.33 19.98
C MET A 1 -29.12 11.45 18.66
N SER A 2 -27.86 11.01 18.59
CA SER A 2 -27.12 11.01 17.33
C SER A 2 -27.55 9.78 16.54
N ALA A 3 -28.11 9.96 15.34
CA ALA A 3 -28.37 8.85 14.44
C ALA A 3 -27.03 8.16 14.14
N LYS A 4 -26.89 6.87 14.48
CA LYS A 4 -25.78 6.08 13.97
C LYS A 4 -26.02 5.96 12.47
N ALA A 5 -25.15 6.57 11.66
CA ALA A 5 -25.16 6.35 10.23
C ALA A 5 -25.03 4.84 9.97
N GLU A 6 -25.93 4.31 9.14
CA GLU A 6 -25.83 2.93 8.66
C GLU A 6 -24.50 2.78 7.93
N GLN A 7 -23.66 1.85 8.40
CA GLN A 7 -22.34 1.63 7.83
C GLN A 7 -22.48 0.84 6.53
N ALA A 8 -21.80 1.29 5.48
CA ALA A 8 -21.75 0.54 4.23
C ALA A 8 -21.15 -0.86 4.46
N HIS A 9 -21.74 -1.87 3.82
CA HIS A 9 -21.18 -3.22 3.85
C HIS A 9 -19.77 -3.22 3.23
N PRO A 10 -18.76 -3.87 3.84
CA PRO A 10 -17.38 -3.86 3.34
C PRO A 10 -17.23 -4.30 1.88
N GLU A 11 -18.00 -5.30 1.45
CA GLU A 11 -18.00 -5.76 0.06
C GLU A 11 -18.53 -4.68 -0.88
N GLY A 12 -19.59 -3.96 -0.48
CA GLY A 12 -20.14 -2.87 -1.30
C GLY A 12 -19.12 -1.75 -1.54
N VAL A 13 -18.28 -1.45 -0.56
CA VAL A 13 -17.17 -0.50 -0.72
C VAL A 13 -16.14 -1.03 -1.73
N GLY A 14 -15.77 -2.31 -1.62
CA GLY A 14 -14.85 -2.95 -2.57
C GLY A 14 -15.37 -2.96 -4.00
N ASP A 15 -16.65 -3.24 -4.19
CA ASP A 15 -17.31 -3.26 -5.49
C ASP A 15 -17.33 -1.87 -6.13
N ARG A 16 -17.64 -0.82 -5.34
CA ARG A 16 -17.63 0.55 -5.85
C ARG A 16 -16.23 1.00 -6.25
N ILE A 17 -15.21 0.66 -5.47
CA ILE A 17 -13.82 0.92 -5.83
C ILE A 17 -13.43 0.23 -7.14
N THR A 18 -13.78 -1.04 -7.28
CA THR A 18 -13.48 -1.81 -8.50
C THR A 18 -14.14 -1.19 -9.73
N LEU A 19 -15.41 -0.77 -9.60
CA LEU A 19 -16.15 -0.10 -10.67
C LEU A 19 -15.52 1.25 -11.03
N LEU A 20 -15.19 2.08 -10.04
CA LEU A 20 -14.57 3.39 -10.28
C LEU A 20 -13.21 3.27 -10.98
N ALA A 21 -12.42 2.24 -10.62
CA ALA A 21 -11.15 1.98 -11.27
C ALA A 21 -11.31 1.60 -12.75
N GLN A 22 -12.34 0.80 -13.08
CA GLN A 22 -12.67 0.49 -14.47
C GLN A 22 -13.07 1.75 -15.25
N TRP A 23 -13.93 2.60 -14.66
CA TRP A 23 -14.34 3.86 -15.28
C TRP A 23 -13.18 4.83 -15.49
N ALA A 24 -12.21 4.84 -14.58
CA ALA A 24 -11.00 5.65 -14.70
C ALA A 24 -9.95 5.07 -15.69
N GLY A 25 -10.23 3.92 -16.33
CA GLY A 25 -9.27 3.26 -17.23
C GLY A 25 -8.06 2.65 -16.53
N LEU A 26 -8.11 2.47 -15.21
CA LEU A 26 -7.01 1.93 -14.39
C LEU A 26 -6.99 0.39 -14.34
N GLY A 27 -7.93 -0.27 -15.04
CA GLY A 27 -8.13 -1.70 -15.01
C GLY A 27 -8.63 -2.19 -13.65
N HIS A 28 -8.36 -3.46 -13.33
CA HIS A 28 -8.77 -4.03 -12.06
C HIS A 28 -7.94 -3.47 -10.89
N ARG A 29 -8.62 -2.82 -9.94
CA ARG A 29 -8.05 -2.30 -8.68
C ARG A 29 -8.99 -2.61 -7.53
N THR A 30 -8.41 -2.92 -6.37
CA THR A 30 -9.15 -3.21 -5.14
C THR A 30 -8.77 -2.20 -4.05
N ALA A 31 -9.60 -2.10 -3.01
CA ALA A 31 -9.32 -1.27 -1.84
C ALA A 31 -7.97 -1.63 -1.20
N HIS A 32 -7.69 -2.93 -1.07
CA HIS A 32 -6.44 -3.43 -0.54
C HIS A 32 -5.24 -3.04 -1.42
N GLY A 33 -5.38 -3.18 -2.75
CA GLY A 33 -4.35 -2.77 -3.69
C GLY A 33 -4.05 -1.28 -3.64
N MET A 34 -5.06 -0.42 -3.46
CA MET A 34 -4.85 1.02 -3.31
C MET A 34 -4.14 1.38 -2.00
N ARG A 35 -4.47 0.68 -0.89
CA ARG A 35 -3.75 0.86 0.38
C ARG A 35 -2.28 0.45 0.24
N ALA A 36 -2.00 -0.67 -0.42
CA ALA A 36 -0.63 -1.10 -0.72
C ALA A 36 0.10 -0.07 -1.61
N GLY A 37 -0.55 0.39 -2.67
CA GLY A 37 -0.01 1.40 -3.59
C GLY A 37 0.32 2.72 -2.89
N MET A 38 -0.45 3.13 -1.88
CA MET A 38 -0.14 4.30 -1.05
C MET A 38 1.21 4.14 -0.35
N ALA A 39 1.47 2.99 0.28
CA ALA A 39 2.74 2.75 0.95
C ALA A 39 3.92 2.74 -0.04
N THR A 40 3.76 2.07 -1.18
CA THR A 40 4.79 2.03 -2.23
C THR A 40 5.07 3.42 -2.80
N ALA A 41 4.04 4.21 -3.12
CA ALA A 41 4.20 5.56 -3.65
C ALA A 41 4.80 6.52 -2.63
N ALA A 42 4.40 6.44 -1.35
CA ALA A 42 5.00 7.25 -0.29
C ALA A 42 6.48 6.93 -0.11
N ARG A 43 6.87 5.65 -0.18
CA ARG A 43 8.27 5.26 -0.12
C ARG A 43 9.06 5.77 -1.33
N ALA A 44 8.47 5.71 -2.53
CA ALA A 44 9.04 6.26 -3.75
C ALA A 44 9.35 7.76 -3.64
N ALA A 45 8.51 8.50 -2.92
CA ALA A 45 8.70 9.92 -2.63
C ALA A 45 9.73 10.19 -1.53
N GLY A 46 10.40 9.16 -1.00
CA GLY A 46 11.44 9.29 0.03
C GLY A 46 10.91 9.41 1.46
N HIS A 47 9.62 9.19 1.70
CA HIS A 47 9.09 9.23 3.05
C HIS A 47 9.63 8.08 3.91
N ASP A 48 9.81 8.37 5.20
CA ASP A 48 10.30 7.40 6.17
C ASP A 48 9.26 6.30 6.45
N ALA A 49 9.76 5.08 6.64
CA ALA A 49 8.94 3.90 6.82
C ALA A 49 8.11 3.93 8.12
N VAL A 50 8.57 4.62 9.18
CA VAL A 50 7.80 4.81 10.43
C VAL A 50 6.61 5.72 10.18
N ALA A 51 6.81 6.81 9.45
CA ALA A 51 5.71 7.73 9.09
C ALA A 51 4.66 7.03 8.20
N ILE A 52 5.10 6.25 7.22
CA ILE A 52 4.20 5.46 6.35
C ILE A 52 3.43 4.43 7.17
N ALA A 53 4.11 3.73 8.09
CA ALA A 53 3.48 2.74 8.98
C ALA A 53 2.38 3.37 9.83
N ALA A 54 2.67 4.52 10.45
CA ALA A 54 1.72 5.26 11.28
C ALA A 54 0.50 5.72 10.46
N GLN A 55 0.73 6.32 9.28
CA GLN A 55 -0.34 6.83 8.43
C GLN A 55 -1.28 5.73 7.94
N GLY A 56 -0.72 4.60 7.50
CA GLY A 56 -1.52 3.51 6.99
C GLY A 56 -1.92 2.46 8.02
N GLY A 57 -1.63 2.68 9.30
CA GLY A 57 -2.02 1.78 10.40
C GLY A 57 -1.36 0.40 10.34
N TRP A 58 -0.10 0.33 9.91
CA TRP A 58 0.70 -0.90 9.98
C TRP A 58 1.57 -0.90 11.23
N LYS A 59 1.93 -2.10 11.69
CA LYS A 59 3.13 -2.23 12.54
C LYS A 59 4.35 -1.99 11.65
N TYR A 60 5.27 -1.16 12.12
CA TYR A 60 6.48 -0.80 11.39
C TYR A 60 7.26 -2.02 10.87
N ASN A 61 7.38 -3.06 11.68
CA ASN A 61 8.07 -4.30 11.35
C ASN A 61 7.16 -5.39 10.73
N SER A 62 5.98 -5.03 10.21
CA SER A 62 5.09 -6.01 9.59
C SER A 62 5.62 -6.46 8.23
N ASP A 63 5.48 -7.77 7.95
CA ASP A 63 5.91 -8.35 6.68
C ASP A 63 5.18 -7.73 5.48
N SER A 64 3.88 -7.41 5.64
CA SER A 64 3.07 -6.78 4.61
C SER A 64 3.59 -5.38 4.24
N LEU A 65 3.90 -4.53 5.23
CA LEU A 65 4.50 -3.23 4.97
C LEU A 65 5.89 -3.39 4.34
N GLY A 66 6.74 -4.25 4.92
CA GLY A 66 8.08 -4.50 4.40
C GLY A 66 8.07 -4.93 2.93
N ARG A 67 7.10 -5.75 2.51
CA ARG A 67 6.92 -6.14 1.11
C ARG A 67 6.63 -4.93 0.21
N TYR A 68 5.80 -3.99 0.64
CA TYR A 68 5.45 -2.82 -0.17
C TYR A 68 6.58 -1.79 -0.28
N LEU A 69 7.36 -1.63 0.78
CA LEU A 69 8.51 -0.71 0.81
C LEU A 69 9.67 -1.24 -0.06
N ARG A 70 9.96 -2.55 0.05
CA ARG A 70 11.03 -3.22 -0.72
C ARG A 70 10.83 -3.15 -2.24
N LEU A 71 9.60 -2.98 -2.72
CA LEU A 71 9.34 -2.77 -4.15
C LEU A 71 10.06 -1.54 -4.71
N MET A 72 10.29 -0.51 -3.89
CA MET A 72 11.00 0.71 -4.30
C MET A 72 12.47 0.71 -3.93
N GLU A 73 12.87 -0.01 -2.88
CA GLU A 73 14.26 -0.04 -2.42
C GLU A 73 15.14 -1.02 -3.23
N GLY A 74 14.54 -2.06 -3.83
CA GLY A 74 15.30 -3.09 -4.52
C GLY A 74 16.34 -3.77 -3.60
N TRP A 75 17.32 -4.44 -4.21
CA TRP A 75 18.52 -4.93 -3.54
C TRP A 75 19.68 -4.01 -3.99
N GLY A 76 19.85 -2.88 -3.31
CA GLY A 76 20.92 -1.91 -3.58
C GLY A 76 22.30 -2.36 -3.07
N GLU A 77 23.10 -1.41 -2.58
CA GLU A 77 24.43 -1.67 -1.98
C GLU A 77 24.39 -2.61 -0.76
N ASP A 78 23.22 -2.74 -0.12
CA ASP A 78 22.95 -3.66 1.00
C ASP A 78 22.70 -5.12 0.55
N ASN A 79 22.78 -5.41 -0.74
CA ASN A 79 22.77 -6.78 -1.23
C ASN A 79 24.07 -7.48 -0.80
N ALA A 80 23.96 -8.61 -0.09
CA ALA A 80 25.12 -9.43 0.27
C ALA A 80 25.94 -9.92 -0.94
N LEU A 81 25.34 -9.87 -2.13
CA LEU A 81 25.95 -10.20 -3.41
C LEU A 81 26.32 -8.96 -4.24
N TYR A 82 26.16 -7.75 -3.70
CA TYR A 82 26.57 -6.53 -4.39
C TYR A 82 28.09 -6.54 -4.59
N ASN A 83 28.52 -6.44 -5.85
CA ASN A 83 29.93 -6.31 -6.23
C ASN A 83 30.84 -7.53 -5.93
N ILE A 84 30.29 -8.74 -5.77
CA ILE A 84 31.08 -9.97 -5.56
C ILE A 84 31.39 -10.76 -6.84
N GLY A 85 30.97 -10.27 -8.01
CA GLY A 85 31.36 -10.80 -9.32
C GLY A 85 30.82 -12.18 -9.68
N MET A 86 29.66 -12.58 -9.14
CA MET A 86 28.90 -13.77 -9.55
C MET A 86 27.68 -13.41 -10.39
#